data_AF-A0A3F2S2L4-F1
#
_entry.id   AF-A0A3F2S2L4-F1
#
_cell.length_a   1.000
_cell.length_b   1.000
_cell.length_c   1.000
_cell.angle_alpha   90.00
_cell.angle_beta   90.00
_cell.angle_gamma   90.00
#
_symmetry.space_group_name_H-M   'P 1'
#
loop_
_entity.id
_entity.type
_entity.pdbx_description
1 polymer ?
#
loop_
_entity_poly.entity_id
_entity_poly.type
_entity_poly.pdbx_seq_one_letter_code
_entity_poly.pdbx_strand_id
1 'polypeptide(L)'
;MAEMCRLLGGMTEELGKYAAALSYYRTAMKNAKLVTPISRRCFIGVDILDRIAECYSRLGKFEDAERTFNKAIKVYEKYQGHASLSQPGRDNDRRNQALMEIKVMHVYLHYAQTLNLMNRSSEVSLIRQRLVHLLQGSPMLRGEETHVLDQFDDILTRQRQLLGGGNKGSDKSV
;
A
#
# COMPACT_ATOMS: atom_id res chain seq x y z
N MET A 1 23.13 -2.08 2.96
CA MET A 1 22.53 -1.45 4.16
C MET A 1 21.02 -1.24 4.05
N ALA A 2 20.49 -0.52 3.05
CA ALA A 2 19.03 -0.29 2.94
C ALA A 2 18.21 -1.60 2.95
N GLU A 3 18.60 -2.56 2.11
CA GLU A 3 17.91 -3.85 1.98
C GLU A 3 17.96 -4.68 3.27
N MET A 4 19.12 -4.74 3.92
CA MET A 4 19.28 -5.48 5.17
C MET A 4 18.38 -4.92 6.28
N CYS A 5 18.35 -3.60 6.46
CA CYS A 5 17.46 -2.96 7.42
C CYS A 5 15.98 -3.19 7.07
N ARG A 6 15.63 -3.21 5.78
CA ARG A 6 14.27 -3.51 5.32
C ARG A 6 13.87 -4.94 5.69
N LEU A 7 14.74 -5.92 5.45
CA LEU A 7 14.52 -7.32 5.81
C LEU A 7 14.37 -7.51 7.32
N LEU A 8 15.26 -6.91 8.13
CA LEU A 8 15.13 -6.93 9.59
C LEU A 8 13.81 -6.31 10.05
N GLY A 9 13.41 -5.19 9.44
CA GLY A 9 12.09 -4.59 9.67
C GLY A 9 10.96 -5.59 9.42
N GLY A 10 10.98 -6.28 8.28
CA GLY A 10 9.97 -7.29 7.92
C GLY A 10 9.91 -8.43 8.93
N MET A 11 11.04 -9.02 9.28
CA MET A 11 11.10 -10.07 10.29
C MET A 11 10.57 -9.60 11.65
N THR A 12 10.83 -8.35 12.04
CA THR A 12 10.32 -7.80 13.30
C THR A 12 8.82 -7.49 13.25
N GLU A 13 8.30 -7.12 12.08
CA GLU A 13 6.87 -6.93 11.81
C GLU A 13 6.11 -8.26 11.92
N GLU A 14 6.65 -9.33 11.32
CA GLU A 14 6.09 -10.69 11.41
C GLU A 14 6.02 -11.19 12.86
N LEU A 15 6.94 -10.74 13.73
CA LEU A 15 6.91 -11.01 15.17
C LEU A 15 5.94 -10.08 15.95
N GLY A 16 5.15 -9.25 15.28
CA GLY A 16 4.22 -8.30 15.88
C GLY A 16 4.88 -7.08 16.54
N LYS A 17 6.19 -6.89 16.36
CA LYS A 17 6.96 -5.81 17.01
C LYS A 17 6.98 -4.55 16.14
N TYR A 18 5.82 -4.00 15.82
CA TYR A 18 5.66 -2.90 14.85
C TYR A 18 6.46 -1.63 15.20
N ALA A 19 6.53 -1.25 16.49
CA ALA A 19 7.32 -0.09 16.91
C ALA A 19 8.84 -0.29 16.67
N ALA A 20 9.33 -1.51 16.86
CA ALA A 20 10.72 -1.86 16.56
C ALA A 20 10.95 -1.90 15.03
N ALA A 21 10.02 -2.49 14.27
CA ALA A 21 10.05 -2.52 12.81
C ALA A 21 10.18 -1.11 12.20
N LEU A 22 9.44 -0.13 12.73
CA LEU A 22 9.55 1.28 12.31
C LEU A 22 10.97 1.83 12.44
N SER A 23 11.74 1.44 13.45
CA SER A 23 13.13 1.90 13.60
C SER A 23 14.04 1.36 12.49
N TYR A 24 13.87 0.09 12.13
CA TYR A 24 14.59 -0.54 11.03
C TYR A 24 14.19 0.06 9.68
N TYR A 25 12.90 0.26 9.44
CA TYR A 25 12.41 0.87 8.20
C TYR A 25 12.85 2.34 8.04
N ARG A 26 12.88 3.13 9.11
CA ARG A 26 13.44 4.49 9.07
C ARG A 26 14.92 4.48 8.71
N THR A 27 15.68 3.52 9.21
CA THR A 27 17.09 3.34 8.86
C THR A 27 17.24 2.89 7.41
N ALA A 28 16.40 1.96 6.94
CA ALA A 28 16.35 1.55 5.55
C ALA A 28 16.07 2.73 4.62
N MET A 29 15.09 3.58 4.97
CA MET A 29 14.71 4.77 4.20
C MET A 29 15.84 5.80 4.10
N LYS A 30 16.58 6.03 5.20
CA LYS A 30 17.76 6.91 5.18
C LYS A 30 18.81 6.40 4.18
N ASN A 31 19.09 5.10 4.20
CA ASN A 31 20.05 4.47 3.30
C ASN A 31 19.54 4.38 1.85
N ALA A 32 18.23 4.26 1.63
CA ALA A 32 17.64 4.20 0.30
C ALA A 32 17.96 5.45 -0.53
N LYS A 33 18.17 6.62 0.11
CA LYS A 33 18.60 7.86 -0.55
C LYS A 33 19.93 7.75 -1.31
N LEU A 34 20.77 6.77 -0.97
CA LEU A 34 22.06 6.53 -1.62
C LEU A 34 21.96 5.54 -2.79
N VAL A 35 20.81 4.87 -2.97
CA VAL A 35 20.64 3.87 -4.01
C VAL A 35 20.57 4.52 -5.38
N THR A 36 21.31 3.98 -6.34
CA THR A 36 21.20 4.27 -7.77
C THR A 36 20.93 2.97 -8.53
N PRO A 37 20.25 3.02 -9.70
CA PRO A 37 19.61 4.19 -10.33
C PRO A 37 18.37 4.70 -9.58
N ILE A 38 17.83 5.87 -9.98
CA ILE A 38 16.64 6.50 -9.38
C ILE A 38 15.43 5.56 -9.41
N SER A 39 15.26 4.78 -10.48
CA SER A 39 14.20 3.77 -10.60
C SER A 39 14.20 2.79 -9.42
N ARG A 40 15.37 2.20 -9.13
CA ARG A 40 15.56 1.29 -7.99
C ARG A 40 15.35 1.98 -6.65
N ARG A 41 15.80 3.23 -6.52
CA ARG A 41 15.56 4.04 -5.32
C ARG A 41 14.07 4.24 -5.06
N CYS A 42 13.30 4.62 -6.08
CA CYS A 42 11.85 4.80 -5.95
C CYS A 42 11.15 3.50 -5.60
N PHE A 43 11.53 2.38 -6.24
CA PHE A 43 10.97 1.06 -5.95
C PHE A 43 11.15 0.65 -4.48
N ILE A 44 12.38 0.77 -3.96
CA ILE A 44 12.67 0.51 -2.54
C ILE A 44 11.93 1.50 -1.64
N GLY A 45 11.85 2.78 -2.05
CA GLY A 45 11.16 3.82 -1.31
C GLY A 45 9.66 3.53 -1.13
N VAL A 46 8.97 3.10 -2.18
CA VAL A 46 7.55 2.74 -2.10
C VAL A 46 7.34 1.54 -1.19
N ASP A 47 8.16 0.50 -1.33
CA ASP A 47 8.07 -0.70 -0.48
C ASP A 47 8.25 -0.39 1.02
N ILE A 48 9.27 0.41 1.36
CA ILE A 48 9.51 0.76 2.77
C ILE A 48 8.39 1.68 3.29
N LEU A 49 7.88 2.62 2.48
CA LEU A 49 6.78 3.49 2.91
C LEU A 49 5.50 2.69 3.18
N ASP A 50 5.19 1.71 2.34
CA ASP A 50 4.05 0.80 2.53
C ASP A 50 4.15 0.09 3.89
N ARG A 51 5.30 -0.55 4.16
CA ARG A 51 5.57 -1.22 5.44
C ARG A 51 5.49 -0.31 6.65
N ILE A 52 6.01 0.92 6.54
CA ILE A 52 5.89 1.93 7.60
C ILE A 52 4.42 2.28 7.85
N ALA A 53 3.64 2.45 6.80
CA ALA A 53 2.23 2.79 6.89
C ALA A 53 1.42 1.64 7.52
N GLU A 54 1.68 0.39 7.12
CA GLU A 54 1.08 -0.79 7.74
C GLU A 54 1.44 -0.89 9.23
N CYS A 55 2.72 -0.70 9.60
CA CYS A 55 3.14 -0.64 11.01
C CYS A 55 2.39 0.44 11.80
N TYR A 56 2.18 1.63 11.23
CA TYR A 56 1.37 2.66 11.88
C TYR A 56 -0.08 2.26 12.02
N SER A 57 -0.68 1.65 10.99
CA SER A 57 -2.05 1.14 11.02
C SER A 57 -2.25 0.08 12.11
N ARG A 58 -1.31 -0.86 12.23
CA ARG A 58 -1.30 -1.90 13.29
C ARG A 58 -1.11 -1.33 14.70
N LEU A 59 -0.48 -0.16 14.82
CA LEU A 59 -0.34 0.58 16.08
C LEU A 59 -1.53 1.52 16.36
N GLY A 60 -2.58 1.52 15.53
CA GLY A 60 -3.73 2.42 15.65
C GLY A 60 -3.44 3.88 15.31
N LYS A 61 -2.28 4.18 14.72
CA LYS A 61 -1.85 5.53 14.32
C LYS A 61 -2.30 5.82 12.89
N PHE A 62 -3.61 5.86 12.68
CA PHE A 62 -4.19 5.84 11.34
C PHE A 62 -3.86 7.09 10.51
N GLU A 63 -3.78 8.27 11.12
CA GLU A 63 -3.42 9.51 10.42
C GLU A 63 -1.97 9.48 9.92
N ASP A 64 -1.06 8.89 10.69
CA ASP A 64 0.34 8.69 10.29
C ASP A 64 0.47 7.63 9.20
N ALA A 65 -0.35 6.58 9.25
CA ALA A 65 -0.44 5.56 8.20
C ALA A 65 -0.91 6.19 6.89
N GLU A 66 -2.04 6.90 6.90
CA GLU A 66 -2.60 7.61 5.75
C GLU A 66 -1.61 8.60 5.14
N ARG A 67 -0.95 9.43 5.97
CA ARG A 67 0.08 10.35 5.48
C ARG A 67 1.23 9.61 4.81
N THR A 68 1.56 8.41 5.29
CA THR A 68 2.64 7.59 4.76
C THR A 68 2.24 6.88 3.46
N PHE A 69 1.03 6.33 3.34
CA PHE A 69 0.49 5.81 2.08
C PHE A 69 0.49 6.88 0.98
N ASN A 70 0.03 8.09 1.30
CA ASN A 70 0.06 9.21 0.36
C ASN A 70 1.49 9.57 -0.07
N LYS A 71 2.49 9.44 0.80
CA LYS A 71 3.90 9.61 0.42
C LYS A 71 4.36 8.50 -0.54
N ALA A 72 3.95 7.25 -0.32
CA ALA A 72 4.29 6.14 -1.21
C ALA A 72 3.74 6.37 -2.62
N ILE A 73 2.46 6.76 -2.73
CA ILE A 73 1.82 7.10 -4.00
C ILE A 73 2.56 8.25 -4.71
N LYS A 74 2.94 9.31 -3.99
CA LYS A 74 3.73 10.42 -4.57
C LYS A 74 5.11 9.99 -5.08
N VAL A 75 5.76 9.02 -4.44
CA VAL A 75 7.03 8.46 -4.94
C VAL A 75 6.80 7.67 -6.23
N TYR A 76 5.69 6.94 -6.33
CA TYR A 76 5.30 6.27 -7.56
C TYR A 76 5.00 7.23 -8.71
N GLU A 77 4.23 8.29 -8.47
CA GLU A 77 3.94 9.32 -9.49
C GLU A 77 5.24 9.93 -10.05
N LYS A 78 6.24 10.18 -9.17
CA LYS A 78 7.57 10.62 -9.60
C LYS A 78 8.32 9.57 -10.41
N TYR A 79 8.19 8.29 -10.04
CA TYR A 79 8.77 7.18 -10.80
C TYR A 79 8.19 7.11 -12.22
N GLN A 80 6.86 7.22 -12.36
CA GLN A 80 6.20 7.26 -13.66
C GLN A 80 6.70 8.45 -14.50
N GLY A 81 6.76 9.65 -13.92
CA GLY A 81 7.28 10.83 -14.63
C GLY A 81 8.72 10.65 -15.10
N HIS A 82 9.59 10.02 -14.29
CA HIS A 82 10.96 9.70 -14.71
C HIS A 82 11.01 8.61 -15.78
N ALA A 83 10.17 7.58 -15.68
CA ALA A 83 10.10 6.49 -16.65
C ALA A 83 9.64 6.98 -18.02
N SER A 84 8.64 7.88 -18.07
CA SER A 84 8.16 8.50 -19.31
C SER A 84 9.22 9.34 -20.03
N LEU A 85 10.22 9.85 -19.30
CA LEU A 85 11.35 10.62 -19.86
C LEU A 85 12.55 9.75 -20.26
N SER A 86 12.57 8.47 -19.85
CA SER A 86 13.60 7.51 -20.22
C SER A 86 13.23 6.82 -21.53
N GLN A 87 14.22 6.53 -22.39
CA GLN A 87 13.95 5.90 -23.69
C GLN A 87 13.25 4.53 -23.50
N PRO A 88 12.05 4.32 -24.09
CA PRO A 88 11.35 3.04 -24.01
C PRO A 88 12.09 2.01 -24.86
N GLY A 89 12.63 0.95 -24.26
CA GLY A 89 13.26 -0.11 -25.06
C GLY A 89 14.07 -1.18 -24.36
N ARG A 90 14.32 -1.11 -23.05
CA ARG A 90 14.95 -2.24 -22.34
C ARG A 90 13.87 -3.09 -21.70
N ASP A 91 13.87 -4.40 -21.95
CA ASP A 91 12.92 -5.33 -21.31
C ASP A 91 12.92 -5.23 -19.78
N ASN A 92 14.08 -4.87 -19.21
CA ASN A 92 14.23 -4.57 -17.79
C ASN A 92 13.35 -3.39 -17.33
N ASP A 93 13.15 -2.36 -18.15
CA ASP A 93 12.34 -1.19 -17.79
C ASP A 93 10.84 -1.56 -17.78
N ARG A 94 10.39 -2.37 -18.76
CA ARG A 94 9.01 -2.90 -18.75
C ARG A 94 8.75 -3.82 -17.56
N ARG A 95 9.69 -4.71 -17.25
CA ARG A 95 9.59 -5.59 -16.07
C ARG A 95 9.59 -4.79 -14.77
N ASN A 96 10.49 -3.81 -14.64
CA ASN A 96 10.55 -2.94 -13.46
C ASN A 96 9.28 -2.09 -13.32
N GLN A 97 8.70 -1.63 -14.43
CA GLN A 97 7.42 -0.93 -14.44
C GLN A 97 6.29 -1.83 -13.91
N ALA A 98 6.13 -3.05 -14.44
CA ALA A 98 5.10 -3.98 -13.97
C ALA A 98 5.26 -4.33 -12.48
N LEU A 99 6.51 -4.57 -12.02
CA LEU A 99 6.78 -4.81 -10.60
C LEU A 99 6.44 -3.60 -9.73
N MET A 100 6.72 -2.38 -10.20
CA MET A 100 6.38 -1.16 -9.49
C MET A 100 4.86 -0.97 -9.39
N GLU A 101 4.15 -1.27 -10.47
CA GLU A 101 2.69 -1.19 -10.51
C GLU A 101 2.04 -2.18 -9.53
N ILE A 102 2.47 -3.45 -9.52
CA ILE A 102 2.01 -4.44 -8.54
C ILE A 102 2.24 -3.94 -7.10
N LYS A 103 3.42 -3.36 -6.81
CA LYS A 103 3.68 -2.79 -5.48
C LYS A 103 2.71 -1.68 -5.11
N VAL A 104 2.38 -0.82 -6.07
CA VAL A 104 1.46 0.28 -5.83
C VAL A 104 0.04 -0.22 -5.64
N MET A 105 -0.38 -1.28 -6.32
CA MET A 105 -1.66 -1.95 -6.04
C MET A 105 -1.76 -2.36 -4.57
N HIS A 106 -0.71 -2.97 -4.00
CA HIS A 106 -0.68 -3.30 -2.57
C HIS A 106 -0.77 -2.05 -1.67
N VAL A 107 -0.08 -0.96 -2.01
CA VAL A 107 -0.21 0.32 -1.28
C VAL A 107 -1.66 0.80 -1.25
N TYR A 108 -2.35 0.75 -2.39
CA TYR A 108 -3.77 1.14 -2.47
C TYR A 108 -4.66 0.21 -1.63
N LEU A 109 -4.40 -1.10 -1.62
CA LEU A 109 -5.14 -2.08 -0.82
C LEU A 109 -4.94 -1.86 0.69
N HIS A 110 -3.70 -1.72 1.16
CA HIS A 110 -3.42 -1.47 2.57
C HIS A 110 -3.98 -0.11 3.03
N TYR A 111 -3.97 0.90 2.14
CA TYR A 111 -4.59 2.19 2.43
C TYR A 111 -6.12 2.05 2.54
N ALA A 112 -6.77 1.34 1.61
CA ALA A 112 -8.20 1.05 1.68
C ALA A 112 -8.58 0.30 2.96
N GLN A 113 -7.81 -0.71 3.36
CA GLN A 113 -8.00 -1.43 4.62
C GLN A 113 -7.89 -0.48 5.83
N THR A 114 -6.91 0.41 5.83
CA THR A 114 -6.71 1.38 6.91
C THR A 114 -7.88 2.39 6.98
N LEU A 115 -8.34 2.92 5.85
CA LEU A 115 -9.52 3.78 5.80
C LEU A 115 -10.78 3.04 6.29
N ASN A 116 -10.91 1.76 5.95
CA ASN A 116 -12.01 0.95 6.44
C ASN A 116 -11.97 0.76 7.96
N LEU A 117 -10.79 0.53 8.55
CA LEU A 117 -10.61 0.49 10.01
C LEU A 117 -10.99 1.82 10.68
N MET A 118 -10.87 2.95 9.98
CA MET A 118 -11.34 4.26 10.43
C MET A 118 -12.84 4.50 10.18
N ASN A 119 -13.60 3.52 9.67
CA ASN A 119 -14.99 3.65 9.22
C ASN A 119 -15.20 4.69 8.09
N ARG A 120 -14.16 4.99 7.30
CA ARG A 120 -14.20 5.98 6.20
C ARG A 120 -14.51 5.31 4.86
N SER A 121 -15.60 4.55 4.79
CA SER A 121 -15.94 3.73 3.60
C SER A 121 -16.19 4.54 2.32
N SER A 122 -16.63 5.81 2.42
CA SER A 122 -16.75 6.71 1.26
C SER A 122 -15.39 6.97 0.59
N GLU A 123 -14.32 7.03 1.38
CA GLU A 123 -12.97 7.28 0.87
C GLU A 123 -12.30 6.01 0.33
N VAL A 124 -12.70 4.83 0.83
CA VAL A 124 -12.31 3.55 0.22
C VAL A 124 -12.74 3.48 -1.25
N SER A 125 -13.95 3.94 -1.58
CA SER A 125 -14.42 4.02 -2.97
C SER A 125 -13.59 4.96 -3.83
N LEU A 126 -13.11 6.07 -3.26
CA LEU A 126 -12.20 6.99 -3.97
C LEU A 126 -10.84 6.35 -4.24
N ILE A 127 -10.28 5.63 -3.25
CA ILE A 127 -9.03 4.86 -3.41
C ILE A 127 -9.20 3.77 -4.49
N ARG A 128 -10.35 3.07 -4.51
CA ARG A 128 -10.71 2.10 -5.57
C ARG A 128 -10.74 2.76 -6.95
N GLN A 129 -11.39 3.91 -7.08
CA GLN A 129 -11.49 4.62 -8.36
C GLN A 129 -10.11 5.08 -8.88
N ARG A 130 -9.26 5.60 -7.99
CA ARG A 130 -7.88 5.98 -8.35
C ARG A 130 -7.08 4.77 -8.84
N LEU A 131 -7.25 3.62 -8.19
CA LEU A 131 -6.60 2.38 -8.61
C LEU A 131 -7.11 1.92 -9.98
N VAL A 132 -8.42 1.91 -10.24
CA VAL A 132 -8.99 1.56 -11.55
C VAL A 132 -8.39 2.42 -12.67
N HIS A 133 -8.28 3.73 -12.45
CA HIS A 133 -7.67 4.61 -13.45
C HIS A 133 -6.21 4.25 -13.76
N LEU A 134 -5.44 3.84 -12.73
CA LEU A 134 -4.08 3.35 -12.89
C LEU A 134 -4.05 2.04 -13.69
N LEU A 135 -4.92 1.08 -13.35
CA LEU A 135 -4.98 -0.24 -13.99
C LEU A 135 -5.37 -0.14 -15.48
N GLN A 136 -6.32 0.72 -15.82
CA GLN A 136 -6.74 0.95 -17.21
C GLN A 136 -5.60 1.46 -18.10
N GLY A 137 -4.64 2.19 -17.53
CA GLY A 137 -3.45 2.68 -18.21
C GLY A 137 -2.35 1.64 -18.40
N SER A 138 -2.44 0.46 -17.77
CA SER A 138 -1.41 -0.58 -17.83
C SER A 138 -1.88 -1.87 -18.51
N PRO A 139 -1.35 -2.21 -19.70
CA PRO A 139 -1.68 -3.47 -20.35
C PRO A 139 -1.14 -4.69 -19.57
N MET A 140 -0.18 -4.52 -18.66
CA MET A 140 0.44 -5.61 -17.89
C MET A 140 -0.43 -6.09 -16.71
N LEU A 141 -1.33 -5.24 -16.21
CA LEU A 141 -2.13 -5.53 -15.00
C LEU A 141 -3.56 -5.95 -15.31
N ARG A 142 -3.92 -6.04 -16.59
CA ARG A 142 -5.29 -6.35 -17.03
C ARG A 142 -5.81 -7.69 -16.48
N GLY A 143 -4.90 -8.64 -16.18
CA GLY A 143 -5.26 -9.92 -15.56
C GLY A 143 -5.45 -9.87 -14.04
N GLU A 144 -4.86 -8.88 -13.37
CA GLU A 144 -4.92 -8.71 -11.91
C GLU A 144 -6.07 -7.78 -11.48
N GLU A 145 -6.67 -7.05 -12.43
CA GLU A 145 -7.71 -6.07 -12.16
C GLU A 145 -8.91 -6.68 -11.45
N THR A 146 -9.49 -7.77 -11.97
CA THR A 146 -10.65 -8.43 -11.35
C THR A 146 -10.39 -8.82 -9.92
N HIS A 147 -9.28 -9.54 -9.67
CA HIS A 147 -8.93 -10.02 -8.34
C HIS A 147 -8.72 -8.88 -7.34
N VAL A 148 -8.07 -7.79 -7.75
CA VAL A 148 -7.86 -6.66 -6.85
C VAL A 148 -9.15 -5.87 -6.61
N LEU A 149 -10.03 -5.75 -7.59
CA LEU A 149 -11.34 -5.13 -7.38
C LEU A 149 -12.22 -5.95 -6.42
N ASP A 150 -12.18 -7.28 -6.51
CA ASP A 150 -12.86 -8.17 -5.57
C ASP A 150 -12.36 -7.94 -4.13
N GLN A 151 -11.05 -7.74 -3.94
CA GLN A 151 -10.49 -7.42 -2.61
C GLN A 151 -11.02 -6.09 -2.05
N PHE A 152 -11.23 -5.08 -2.90
CA PHE A 152 -11.85 -3.82 -2.46
C PHE A 152 -13.32 -4.01 -2.06
N ASP A 153 -14.05 -4.82 -2.81
CA ASP A 153 -15.45 -5.10 -2.55
C ASP A 153 -15.61 -5.94 -1.26
N ASP A 154 -14.69 -6.87 -1.01
CA ASP A 154 -14.56 -7.60 0.26
C ASP A 154 -14.31 -6.68 1.46
N ILE A 155 -13.43 -5.67 1.32
CA ILE A 155 -13.16 -4.69 2.38
C ILE A 155 -14.46 -3.94 2.75
N LEU A 156 -15.23 -3.51 1.74
CA LEU A 156 -16.47 -2.76 1.94
C LEU A 156 -17.60 -3.63 2.52
N THR A 157 -17.69 -4.90 2.12
CA THR A 157 -18.75 -5.82 2.60
C THR A 157 -18.54 -6.26 4.05
N ARG A 158 -17.31 -6.59 4.46
CA ARG A 158 -16.99 -6.94 5.86
C ARG A 158 -17.40 -5.86 6.84
N GLN A 159 -17.23 -4.60 6.47
CA GLN A 159 -17.61 -3.46 7.28
C GLN A 159 -19.13 -3.39 7.54
N ARG A 160 -19.93 -3.65 6.50
CA ARG A 160 -21.40 -3.66 6.60
C ARG A 160 -21.89 -4.78 7.52
N GLN A 161 -21.23 -5.94 7.51
CA GLN A 161 -21.56 -7.06 8.40
C GLN A 161 -21.24 -6.74 9.87
N LEU A 162 -20.09 -6.10 10.15
CA LEU A 162 -19.71 -5.68 11.50
C LEU A 162 -20.68 -4.65 12.09
N LEU A 163 -21.14 -3.69 11.28
CA LEU A 163 -22.10 -2.66 11.73
C LEU A 163 -23.56 -3.16 11.76
N GLY A 164 -23.93 -4.13 10.93
CA GLY A 164 -25.28 -4.71 10.85
C GLY A 164 -25.56 -5.84 11.87
N GLY A 165 -24.53 -6.42 12.48
CA GLY A 165 -24.66 -7.52 13.44
C GLY A 165 -25.01 -7.11 14.87
N GLY A 166 -25.07 -5.81 15.18
CA GLY A 166 -25.26 -5.29 16.54
C GLY A 166 -26.71 -5.23 17.06
N ASN A 167 -27.71 -5.67 16.29
CA ASN A 167 -29.12 -5.52 16.68
C ASN A 167 -29.95 -6.80 16.51
N LYS A 168 -29.60 -7.86 17.23
CA LYS A 168 -30.50 -9.00 17.53
C LYS A 168 -30.17 -9.56 18.90
N GLY A 169 -30.81 -9.05 19.96
CA GLY A 169 -30.62 -9.65 21.28
C GLY A 169 -31.12 -8.89 22.49
N SER A 170 -32.23 -8.15 22.40
CA SER A 170 -32.97 -7.77 23.61
C SER A 170 -34.42 -7.45 23.27
N ASP A 171 -35.19 -8.49 22.97
CA ASP A 171 -36.62 -8.42 23.28
C ASP A 171 -36.96 -9.50 24.28
N LYS A 172 -37.30 -9.04 25.48
CA LYS A 172 -37.75 -9.84 26.62
C LYS A 172 -39.25 -10.03 26.45
N SER A 173 -39.74 -11.25 26.50
CA SER A 173 -41.11 -11.55 26.96
C SER A 173 -41.18 -13.02 27.38
N VAL A 174 -40.99 -13.29 28.67
CA VAL A 174 -41.57 -14.44 29.40
C VAL A 174 -42.52 -13.86 30.41
#